data_AF-A0A7S3ANN8-F1
#
_entry.id   AF-A0A7S3ANN8-F1
#
_cell.length_a   1.000
_cell.length_b   1.000
_cell.length_c   1.000
_cell.angle_alpha   90.00
_cell.angle_beta   90.00
_cell.angle_gamma   90.00
#
_symmetry.space_group_name_H-M   'P 1'
#
loop_
_entity.id
_entity.type
_entity.pdbx_description
1 polymer ?
#
loop_
_entity_poly.entity_id
_entity_poly.type
_entity_poly.pdbx_seq_one_letter_code
_entity_poly.pdbx_strand_id
1 'polypeptide(L)'
;EGGLGLDPIHSNEIFRSLTRLYDVLGACERIYKTPIYSGYTKFAGRCVSLWTNLLPLALYPALGPVGTIPASVVVALFLYGLEDIGTRIEQPFDSLPLWQYCDGIEGSCKQLLTQHTLLMQAPRGDQ
;
A
#
# COMPACT_ATOMS: atom_id res chain seq x y z
N GLU A 1 18.35 22.25 35.69
CA GLU A 1 18.67 22.52 34.27
C GLU A 1 18.34 21.27 33.45
N GLY A 2 17.42 21.18 32.50
CA GLY A 2 16.32 22.03 32.08
C GLY A 2 15.24 21.08 31.54
N GLY A 3 14.27 20.71 32.36
CA GLY A 3 13.09 19.94 31.95
C GLY A 3 12.03 20.89 31.41
N LEU A 4 11.42 20.54 30.28
CA LEU A 4 10.46 21.31 29.46
C LEU A 4 9.20 21.88 30.16
N GLY A 5 9.12 21.96 31.49
CA GLY A 5 7.95 22.48 32.21
C GLY A 5 6.67 21.64 32.01
N LEU A 6 6.80 20.45 31.42
CA LEU A 6 5.70 19.54 31.15
C LEU A 6 5.45 18.69 32.40
N ASP A 7 4.19 18.69 32.86
CA ASP A 7 3.73 17.83 33.93
C ASP A 7 4.01 16.34 33.57
N PRO A 8 4.51 15.52 34.51
CA PRO A 8 4.90 14.13 34.24
C PRO A 8 3.77 13.29 33.63
N ILE A 9 2.51 13.62 33.92
CA ILE A 9 1.34 12.94 33.34
C ILE A 9 1.23 13.23 31.83
N HIS A 10 1.39 14.49 31.41
CA HIS A 10 1.30 14.89 30.01
C HIS A 10 2.46 14.31 29.18
N SER A 11 3.66 14.24 29.77
CA SER A 11 4.80 13.59 29.14
C SER A 11 4.52 12.12 28.84
N ASN A 12 3.92 11.40 29.79
CA ASN A 12 3.57 9.99 29.62
C ASN A 12 2.55 9.76 28.49
N GLU A 13 1.54 10.62 28.34
CA GLU A 13 0.56 10.52 27.25
C GLU A 13 1.18 10.78 25.87
N ILE A 14 2.12 11.73 25.77
CA ILE A 14 2.89 11.97 24.53
C ILE A 14 3.73 10.74 24.19
N PHE A 15 4.47 10.19 25.16
CA PHE A 15 5.26 8.97 24.96
C PHE A 15 4.40 7.80 24.50
N ARG A 16 3.21 7.61 25.08
CA ARG A 16 2.28 6.55 24.69
C ARG A 16 1.81 6.69 23.24
N SER A 17 1.53 7.91 22.80
CA SER A 17 1.16 8.21 21.41
C SER A 17 2.33 7.93 20.45
N LEU A 18 3.54 8.29 20.85
CA LEU A 18 4.76 8.05 20.07
C LEU A 18 5.09 6.55 19.96
N THR A 19 4.92 5.78 21.04
CA THR A 19 5.08 4.32 21.02
C THR A 19 4.14 3.69 20.00
N ARG A 20 2.87 4.10 19.98
CA ARG A 20 1.90 3.61 18.99
C ARG A 20 2.34 3.92 17.55
N LEU A 21 2.89 5.12 17.30
CA LEU A 21 3.42 5.47 15.97
C LEU A 21 4.59 4.56 15.57
N TYR A 22 5.51 4.31 16.50
CA TYR A 22 6.64 3.40 16.29
C TYR A 22 6.19 1.96 16.03
N ASP A 23 5.16 1.47 16.73
CA ASP A 23 4.61 0.13 16.50
C ASP A 23 4.07 -0.04 15.08
N VAL A 24 3.34 0.96 14.57
CA VAL A 24 2.83 0.97 13.19
C VAL A 24 3.96 1.07 12.18
N LEU A 25 4.95 1.92 12.43
CA LEU A 25 6.14 2.06 11.57
C LEU A 25 6.91 0.73 11.49
N GLY A 26 7.14 0.07 12.62
CA GLY A 26 7.79 -1.24 12.68
C GLY A 26 6.99 -2.33 11.95
N ALA A 27 5.66 -2.28 12.00
CA ALA A 27 4.81 -3.16 11.21
C ALA A 27 5.00 -2.93 9.69
N CYS A 28 5.03 -1.67 9.24
CA CYS A 28 5.31 -1.32 7.84
C CYS A 28 6.71 -1.77 7.40
N GLU A 29 7.74 -1.57 8.24
CA GLU A 29 9.09 -2.04 7.94
C GLU A 29 9.16 -3.56 7.80
N ARG A 30 8.44 -4.30 8.64
CA ARG A 30 8.40 -5.76 8.54
C ARG A 30 7.78 -6.19 7.21
N ILE A 31 6.66 -5.59 6.81
CA ILE A 31 6.01 -5.87 5.52
C ILE A 31 6.97 -5.56 4.36
N TYR A 32 7.66 -4.41 4.43
CA TYR A 32 8.62 -4.00 3.40
C TYR A 32 9.87 -4.90 3.34
N LYS A 33 10.39 -5.33 4.50
CA LYS A 33 11.60 -6.17 4.61
C LYS A 33 11.35 -7.65 4.37
N THR A 34 10.10 -8.10 4.35
CA THR A 34 9.72 -9.46 3.96
C THR A 34 9.04 -9.49 2.58
N PRO A 35 9.71 -9.05 1.50
CA PRO A 35 9.13 -9.16 0.17
C PRO A 35 8.99 -10.63 -0.20
N ILE A 36 7.91 -10.96 -0.92
CA ILE A 36 7.76 -12.27 -1.56
C ILE A 36 8.97 -12.49 -2.49
N TYR A 37 9.52 -13.70 -2.48
CA TYR A 37 10.72 -14.03 -3.23
C TYR A 37 10.54 -13.74 -4.73
N SER A 38 11.26 -12.77 -5.28
CA SER A 38 11.16 -12.32 -6.68
C SER A 38 11.35 -13.44 -7.72
N GLY A 39 12.04 -14.53 -7.37
CA GLY A 39 12.17 -15.67 -8.28
C GLY A 39 10.87 -16.44 -8.47
N TYR A 40 9.94 -16.40 -7.49
CA TYR A 40 8.62 -17.01 -7.61
C TYR A 40 7.78 -16.28 -8.67
N THR A 41 7.70 -14.95 -8.60
CA THR A 41 6.98 -14.10 -9.56
C THR A 41 7.48 -14.33 -10.99
N LYS A 42 8.81 -14.34 -11.18
CA LYS A 42 9.45 -14.60 -12.49
C LYS A 42 9.16 -16.01 -13.00
N PHE A 43 9.14 -17.00 -12.13
CA PHE A 43 8.82 -18.37 -12.50
C PHE A 43 7.35 -18.53 -12.90
N ALA A 44 6.44 -17.95 -12.11
CA ALA A 44 5.01 -17.94 -12.41
C ALA A 44 4.72 -17.31 -13.78
N GLY A 45 5.31 -16.15 -14.10
CA GLY A 45 5.13 -15.51 -15.41
C GLY A 45 5.65 -16.32 -16.59
N ARG A 46 6.76 -17.06 -16.40
CA ARG A 46 7.26 -18.02 -17.39
C ARG A 46 6.28 -19.18 -17.59
N CYS A 47 5.69 -19.70 -16.53
CA CYS A 47 4.67 -20.76 -16.62
C CYS A 47 3.41 -20.28 -17.37
N VAL A 48 2.90 -19.08 -17.04
CA VAL A 48 1.74 -18.47 -17.73
C VAL A 48 2.04 -18.26 -19.21
N SER A 49 3.23 -17.74 -19.53
CA SER A 49 3.66 -17.55 -20.91
C SER A 49 3.75 -18.86 -21.68
N LEU A 50 4.35 -19.90 -21.10
CA LEU A 50 4.42 -21.22 -21.73
C LEU A 50 3.03 -21.82 -21.95
N TRP A 51 2.14 -21.74 -20.95
CA TRP A 51 0.79 -22.29 -21.03
C TRP A 51 -0.05 -21.58 -22.11
N THR A 52 0.03 -20.26 -22.18
CA THR A 52 -0.71 -19.46 -23.16
C THR A 52 -0.25 -19.73 -24.60
N ASN A 53 1.04 -20.02 -24.80
CA ASN A 53 1.58 -20.42 -26.11
C ASN A 53 1.22 -21.87 -26.48
N LEU A 54 1.06 -22.77 -25.51
CA LEU A 54 0.62 -24.16 -25.75
C LEU A 54 -0.89 -24.27 -25.99
N LEU A 55 -1.69 -23.37 -25.40
CA LEU A 55 -3.14 -23.36 -25.50
C LEU A 55 -3.70 -23.41 -26.94
N PRO A 56 -3.23 -22.61 -27.92
CA PRO A 56 -3.73 -22.70 -29.30
C PRO A 56 -3.47 -24.08 -29.93
N LEU A 57 -2.36 -24.75 -29.60
CA LEU A 57 -2.06 -26.10 -30.10
C LEU A 57 -3.05 -27.13 -29.53
N ALA A 58 -3.41 -26.98 -28.26
CA ALA A 58 -4.39 -27.84 -27.59
C ALA A 58 -5.83 -27.61 -28.09
N LEU A 59 -6.15 -26.38 -28.47
CA LEU A 59 -7.51 -25.97 -28.86
C LEU A 59 -7.80 -26.17 -30.35
N TYR A 60 -6.74 -26.24 -31.18
CA TYR A 60 -6.81 -26.47 -32.63
C TYR A 60 -7.73 -27.63 -33.05
N PRO A 61 -7.65 -28.85 -32.48
CA PRO A 61 -8.51 -29.96 -32.88
C PRO A 61 -9.99 -29.79 -32.47
N ALA A 62 -10.30 -28.94 -31.49
CA ALA A 62 -11.65 -28.78 -30.95
C ALA A 62 -12.45 -27.68 -31.66
N LEU A 63 -11.82 -26.53 -31.95
CA LEU A 63 -12.50 -25.34 -32.48
C LEU A 63 -12.15 -25.01 -33.94
N GLY A 64 -11.19 -25.72 -34.53
CA GLY A 64 -10.69 -25.42 -35.87
C GLY A 64 -9.95 -24.08 -35.96
N PRO A 65 -9.42 -23.70 -37.14
CA PRO A 65 -8.52 -22.56 -37.29
C PRO A 65 -9.20 -21.20 -37.00
N VAL A 66 -10.49 -21.06 -37.32
CA VAL A 66 -11.24 -19.80 -37.17
C VAL A 66 -11.60 -19.52 -35.71
N GLY A 67 -11.95 -20.54 -34.94
CA GLY A 67 -12.33 -20.40 -33.53
C GLY A 67 -11.15 -20.42 -32.55
N THR A 68 -10.03 -21.05 -32.92
CA THR A 68 -8.87 -21.23 -32.03
C THR A 68 -8.17 -19.92 -31.69
N ILE A 69 -7.97 -19.04 -32.67
CA ILE A 69 -7.28 -17.75 -32.48
C ILE A 69 -8.06 -16.83 -31.51
N PRO A 70 -9.36 -16.52 -31.71
CA PRO A 70 -10.06 -15.62 -30.79
C PRO A 70 -10.20 -16.22 -29.39
N ALA A 71 -10.44 -17.53 -29.27
CA ALA A 71 -10.55 -18.18 -27.98
C ALA A 71 -9.23 -18.14 -27.20
N SER A 72 -8.10 -18.40 -27.85
CA SER A 72 -6.78 -18.34 -27.19
C SER A 72 -6.40 -16.94 -26.76
N VAL A 73 -6.71 -15.92 -27.58
CA VAL A 73 -6.47 -14.51 -27.24
C VAL A 73 -7.29 -14.08 -26.02
N VAL A 74 -8.56 -14.49 -25.92
CA VAL A 74 -9.40 -14.17 -24.75
C VAL A 74 -8.79 -14.77 -23.48
N VAL A 75 -8.41 -16.04 -23.52
CA VAL A 75 -7.79 -16.70 -22.34
C VAL A 75 -6.44 -16.05 -21.99
N ALA A 76 -5.63 -15.72 -23.00
CA ALA A 76 -4.36 -15.02 -22.82
C ALA A 76 -4.55 -13.68 -22.10
N LEU A 77 -5.53 -12.88 -22.53
CA LEU A 77 -5.85 -11.60 -21.90
C LEU A 77 -6.22 -11.76 -20.43
N PHE A 78 -7.02 -12.78 -20.09
CA PHE A 78 -7.38 -13.04 -18.70
C PHE A 78 -6.17 -13.46 -17.85
N LEU A 79 -5.33 -14.37 -18.33
CA LEU A 79 -4.19 -14.85 -17.56
C LEU A 79 -3.08 -13.83 -17.42
N TYR A 80 -2.73 -13.11 -18.48
CA TYR A 80 -1.75 -12.03 -18.39
C TYR A 80 -2.27 -10.87 -17.54
N GLY A 81 -3.57 -10.55 -17.62
CA GLY A 81 -4.19 -9.59 -16.72
C GLY A 81 -4.07 -10.01 -15.25
N LEU A 82 -4.31 -11.29 -14.96
CA LEU A 82 -4.18 -11.82 -13.61
C LEU A 82 -2.73 -11.81 -13.10
N GLU A 83 -1.76 -12.15 -13.94
CA GLU A 83 -0.33 -12.08 -13.61
C GLU A 83 0.10 -10.66 -13.25
N ASP A 84 -0.34 -9.66 -14.03
CA ASP A 84 -0.01 -8.26 -13.82
C ASP A 84 -0.65 -7.72 -12.52
N ILE A 85 -1.89 -8.12 -12.23
CA ILE A 85 -2.55 -7.82 -10.95
C ILE A 85 -1.81 -8.48 -9.79
N GLY A 86 -1.41 -9.74 -9.93
CA GLY A 86 -0.63 -10.47 -8.92
C GLY A 86 0.67 -9.76 -8.59
N THR A 87 1.43 -9.37 -9.62
CA THR A 87 2.69 -8.63 -9.46
C THR A 87 2.50 -7.30 -8.72
N ARG A 88 1.42 -6.56 -9.00
CA ARG A 88 1.12 -5.31 -8.26
C ARG A 88 0.76 -5.54 -6.80
N ILE A 89 0.03 -6.61 -6.50
CA ILE A 89 -0.32 -6.96 -5.11
C ILE A 89 0.92 -7.35 -4.30
N GLU A 90 1.94 -7.93 -4.93
CA GLU A 90 3.22 -8.25 -4.28
C GLU A 90 4.00 -6.98 -3.87
N GLN A 91 3.75 -5.83 -4.48
CA GLN A 91 4.41 -4.54 -4.19
C GLN A 91 3.42 -3.49 -3.66
N PRO A 92 2.91 -3.65 -2.42
CA PRO A 92 1.81 -2.83 -1.90
C PRO A 92 2.18 -1.35 -1.76
N PHE A 93 3.44 -1.04 -1.42
CA PHE A 93 3.88 0.34 -1.18
C PHE A 93 4.15 1.14 -2.47
N ASP A 94 4.47 0.46 -3.58
CA ASP A 94 4.71 1.13 -4.87
C ASP A 94 3.41 1.66 -5.49
N SER A 95 2.29 1.00 -5.23
CA SER A 95 0.98 1.41 -5.75
C SER A 95 0.28 2.45 -4.87
N LEU A 96 0.79 2.69 -3.65
CA LEU A 96 0.11 3.49 -2.65
C LEU A 96 0.62 4.94 -2.68
N PRO A 97 -0.25 5.97 -2.70
CA PRO A 97 0.19 7.36 -2.79
C PRO A 97 0.69 7.89 -1.43
N LEU A 98 1.87 7.43 -0.99
CA LEU A 98 2.45 7.80 0.31
C LEU A 98 2.56 9.31 0.49
N TRP A 99 2.92 10.04 -0.57
CA TRP A 99 3.00 11.50 -0.56
C TRP A 99 1.67 12.17 -0.19
N GLN A 100 0.55 11.66 -0.69
CA GLN A 100 -0.77 12.21 -0.38
C GLN A 100 -1.15 11.96 1.09
N TYR A 101 -0.76 10.81 1.65
CA TYR A 101 -0.96 10.57 3.08
C TYR A 101 -0.09 11.47 3.94
N CYS A 102 1.17 11.69 3.57
CA CYS A 102 2.04 12.64 4.27
C CYS A 102 1.45 14.05 4.27
N ASP A 103 0.97 14.52 3.12
CA ASP A 103 0.32 15.83 3.00
C ASP A 103 -0.97 15.93 3.86
N GLY A 104 -1.79 14.88 3.88
CA GLY A 104 -2.98 14.81 4.73
C GLY A 104 -2.66 14.83 6.23
N ILE A 105 -1.59 14.14 6.66
CA ILE A 105 -1.12 14.15 8.05
C ILE A 105 -0.59 15.55 8.42
N GLU A 106 0.20 16.16 7.54
CA GLU A 106 0.70 17.53 7.74
C GLU A 106 -0.44 18.54 7.87
N GLY A 107 -1.43 18.47 6.99
CA GLY A 107 -2.65 19.29 7.06
C GLY A 107 -3.38 19.13 8.38
N SER A 108 -3.57 17.89 8.83
CA SER A 108 -4.22 17.57 10.12
C SER A 108 -3.45 18.16 11.31
N CYS A 109 -2.12 18.03 11.32
CA CYS A 109 -1.27 18.61 12.37
C CYS A 109 -1.34 20.14 12.40
N LYS A 110 -1.28 20.80 11.24
CA LYS A 110 -1.42 22.26 11.13
C LYS A 110 -2.80 22.74 11.62
N GLN A 111 -3.85 21.99 11.31
CA GLN A 111 -5.21 22.30 11.74
C GLN A 111 -5.35 22.20 13.27
N LEU A 112 -4.84 21.12 13.87
CA LEU A 112 -4.84 20.95 15.33
C LEU A 112 -4.05 22.06 16.03
N LEU A 113 -2.87 22.41 15.51
CA LEU A 113 -2.07 23.53 16.04
C LEU A 113 -2.84 24.84 15.97
N THR A 114 -3.44 25.15 14.82
CA THR A 114 -4.24 26.37 14.62
C THR A 114 -5.41 26.43 15.59
N GLN A 115 -6.14 25.32 15.77
CA GLN A 115 -7.25 25.26 16.71
C GLN A 115 -6.81 25.51 18.16
N HIS A 116 -5.69 24.91 18.58
CA HIS A 116 -5.12 25.14 19.91
C HIS A 116 -4.71 26.61 20.11
N THR A 117 -4.06 27.22 19.11
CA THR A 117 -3.69 28.64 19.15
C THR A 117 -4.91 29.55 19.26
N LEU A 118 -6.00 29.27 18.53
CA LEU A 118 -7.24 30.03 18.62
C LEU A 118 -7.91 29.92 19.99
N LEU A 119 -7.93 28.73 20.60
CA LEU A 119 -8.46 28.53 21.95
C LEU A 119 -7.65 29.28 23.02
N MET A 120 -6.34 29.41 22.84
CA MET A 120 -5.46 30.16 23.75
C MET A 120 -5.59 31.69 23.58
N GLN A 121 -6.07 32.17 22.42
CA GLN A 121 -6.26 33.59 22.12
C GLN A 121 -7.68 34.09 22.37
N ALA A 122 -8.66 33.21 22.59
CA ALA A 122 -10.00 33.61 22.94
C ALA A 122 -9.97 34.44 24.25
N PRO A 123 -10.50 35.68 24.27
CA PRO A 123 -10.58 36.43 25.50
C PRO A 123 -11.41 35.59 26.48
N ARG A 124 -10.87 35.33 27.67
CA ARG A 124 -11.67 34.92 28.83
C ARG A 124 -12.71 36.03 28.98
N GLY A 125 -13.91 35.79 28.48
CA GLY A 125 -15.01 36.74 28.62
C GLY A 125 -15.12 37.10 30.09
N ASP A 126 -15.04 38.40 30.36
CA ASP A 126 -15.33 39.00 31.66
C ASP A 126 -16.58 38.34 32.24
N GLN A 127 -16.40 37.78 33.43
CA GLN A 127 -17.47 37.56 34.39
C GLN A 127 -17.19 38.45 35.59
#